data_AF-A0A4Q6E4L3-F1
#
_entry.id   AF-A0A4Q6E4L3-F1
#
_cell.length_a   1.000
_cell.length_b   1.000
_cell.length_c   1.000
_cell.angle_alpha   90.00
_cell.angle_beta   90.00
_cell.angle_gamma   90.00
#
_symmetry.space_group_name_H-M   'P 1'
#
loop_
_entity.id
_entity.type
_entity.pdbx_description
1 polymer ?
#
loop_
_entity_poly.entity_id
_entity_poly.type
_entity_poly.pdbx_seq_one_letter_code
_entity_poly.pdbx_strand_id
1 'polypeptide(L)'
;MLTQGWVGYDWKDVFYPSANPIAYQPETEFTISGTVINAFGGAIEKSKVLVLSTGPFIFKETLTNKEGKFKFNNLFPIDTAIYKLQATNKNGKEFNVGIKMDEVKPPVFLPLSNITPWYVNSDTIRLKNTSTKSAQQKAIANYMGEGNMMKEVTIKEKKIIKGSKNLNGPGEADQIIDEEELKKADKMTLSELLEKRLKGFVVNGLWTRVLPGRGYKTTPLAYTLDSKKIKFVIDGIDLDFYYTGMPARLFYIKNYLDYFTAEDVTGIEVLSSSKYSTKYHVDMARTDNGISHQFFAYIEITTRSKQGPFMKVTPGTYLYKTLPFTLPLQFYSPKYTVKNKTVAMSTDMRSTLHWEPNIMTDKDGKATLSFYSADKPSNYTIFIEGLNSEGEVGYNRQKIKVMVSK
;
A
#
# COMPACT_ATOMS: atom_id res chain seq x y z
N MET A 1 3.73 -0.53 -28.55
CA MET A 1 2.31 -0.21 -28.33
C MET A 1 2.29 1.19 -27.75
N LEU A 2 1.86 2.19 -28.53
CA LEU A 2 1.54 3.49 -27.96
C LEU A 2 0.42 3.20 -26.94
N THR A 3 0.71 3.37 -25.65
CA THR A 3 0.07 2.67 -24.54
C THR A 3 -1.45 2.59 -24.66
N GLN A 4 -2.01 1.41 -24.93
CA GLN A 4 -3.46 1.20 -24.88
C GLN A 4 -3.91 1.26 -23.42
N GLY A 5 -4.50 2.39 -23.03
CA GLY A 5 -5.09 2.53 -21.70
C GLY A 5 -5.55 3.93 -21.31
N TRP A 6 -5.09 4.98 -21.98
CA TRP A 6 -5.44 6.36 -21.61
C TRP A 6 -5.81 7.17 -22.87
N VAL A 7 -7.04 6.97 -23.36
CA VAL A 7 -7.66 7.86 -24.35
C VAL A 7 -8.69 8.71 -23.64
N GLY A 8 -8.18 9.71 -22.92
CA GLY A 8 -8.97 10.72 -22.22
C GLY A 8 -8.44 12.13 -22.50
N TYR A 9 -7.81 12.35 -23.65
CA TYR A 9 -7.35 13.67 -24.06
C TYR A 9 -8.56 14.48 -24.50
N ASP A 10 -8.78 15.64 -23.87
CA ASP A 10 -9.59 16.67 -24.50
C ASP A 10 -8.75 17.30 -25.61
N TRP A 11 -9.14 17.09 -26.86
CA TRP A 11 -8.45 17.64 -28.01
C TRP A 11 -8.39 19.17 -27.97
N LYS A 12 -9.32 19.83 -27.27
CA LYS A 12 -9.23 21.27 -27.04
C LYS A 12 -8.01 21.63 -26.20
N ASP A 13 -7.70 20.87 -25.15
CA ASP A 13 -6.53 21.13 -24.31
C ASP A 13 -5.21 20.85 -25.05
N VAL A 14 -5.23 19.93 -26.02
CA VAL A 14 -4.06 19.60 -26.86
C VAL A 14 -3.79 20.70 -27.89
N PHE A 15 -4.83 21.17 -28.60
CA PHE A 15 -4.69 22.17 -29.67
C PHE A 15 -4.72 23.61 -29.14
N TYR A 16 -5.30 23.84 -27.96
CA TYR A 16 -5.43 25.13 -27.31
C TYR A 16 -5.01 25.01 -25.84
N PRO A 17 -3.71 24.81 -25.57
CA PRO A 17 -3.21 24.63 -24.21
C PRO A 17 -3.63 25.80 -23.33
N SER A 18 -4.45 25.52 -22.32
CA SER A 18 -4.83 26.51 -21.31
C SER A 18 -3.57 27.08 -20.66
N ALA A 19 -3.59 28.35 -20.23
CA ALA A 19 -2.46 28.98 -19.53
C ALA A 19 -2.13 28.33 -18.16
N ASN A 20 -2.84 27.26 -17.79
CA ASN A 20 -2.57 26.52 -16.57
C ASN A 20 -1.26 25.74 -16.72
N PRO A 21 -0.32 25.88 -15.79
CA PRO A 21 0.90 25.09 -15.82
C PRO A 21 0.57 23.60 -15.75
N ILE A 22 1.31 22.79 -16.52
CA ILE A 22 1.22 21.33 -16.45
C ILE A 22 1.45 20.93 -14.99
N ALA A 23 0.43 20.30 -14.39
CA ALA A 23 0.42 19.98 -12.95
C ALA A 23 1.56 19.04 -12.54
N TYR A 24 2.05 18.23 -13.48
CA TYR A 24 3.14 17.29 -13.31
C TYR A 24 4.24 17.59 -14.32
N GLN A 25 5.33 18.17 -13.85
CA GLN A 25 6.49 18.41 -14.69
C GLN A 25 7.21 17.08 -14.97
N PRO A 26 7.81 16.90 -16.16
CA PRO A 26 8.57 15.70 -16.47
C PRO A 26 9.71 15.50 -15.46
N GLU A 27 9.77 14.32 -14.85
CA GLU A 27 10.83 13.95 -13.92
C GLU A 27 12.08 13.57 -14.72
N THR A 28 13.08 14.46 -14.76
CA THR A 28 14.34 14.23 -15.48
C THR A 28 15.33 13.38 -14.69
N GLU A 29 15.15 13.29 -13.37
CA GLU A 29 15.98 12.52 -12.45
C GLU A 29 15.18 12.06 -11.23
N PHE A 30 15.64 10.97 -10.59
CA PHE A 30 15.09 10.54 -9.30
C PHE A 30 15.65 11.41 -8.19
N THR A 31 14.75 12.04 -7.43
CA THR A 31 15.12 12.93 -6.33
C THR A 31 14.32 12.62 -5.07
N ILE A 32 14.91 12.93 -3.91
CA ILE A 32 14.24 12.88 -2.62
C ILE A 32 14.28 14.28 -2.05
N SER A 33 13.12 14.90 -1.83
CA SER A 33 13.03 16.24 -1.25
C SER A 33 11.99 16.33 -0.14
N GLY A 34 12.14 17.33 0.69
CA GLY A 34 11.24 17.61 1.79
C GLY A 34 11.65 18.84 2.58
N THR A 35 11.02 19.01 3.73
CA THR A 35 11.23 20.13 4.65
C THR A 35 11.49 19.61 6.06
N VAL A 36 12.49 20.18 6.73
CA VAL A 36 12.75 19.95 8.14
C VAL A 36 12.05 21.02 8.98
N ILE A 37 11.26 20.58 9.94
CA ILE A 37 10.47 21.41 10.85
C ILE A 37 10.86 21.17 12.30
N ASN A 38 10.62 22.16 13.15
CA ASN A 38 10.72 22.02 14.60
C ASN A 38 9.41 21.47 15.21
N ALA A 39 9.42 21.20 16.51
CA ALA A 39 8.24 20.71 17.24
C ALA A 39 6.99 21.62 17.18
N PHE A 40 7.16 22.89 16.77
CA PHE A 40 6.09 23.88 16.60
C PHE A 40 5.75 24.14 15.11
N GLY A 41 6.30 23.35 14.18
CA GLY A 41 6.06 23.46 12.74
C GLY A 41 6.88 24.52 12.02
N GLY A 42 7.77 25.24 12.71
CA GLY A 42 8.66 26.23 12.11
C GLY A 42 9.83 25.58 11.35
N ALA A 43 10.22 26.15 10.21
CA ALA A 43 11.30 25.59 9.38
C ALA A 43 12.68 25.70 10.06
N ILE A 44 13.54 24.71 9.86
CA ILE A 44 14.91 24.70 10.41
C ILE A 44 15.93 24.91 9.29
N GLU A 45 16.56 26.09 9.26
CA GLU A 45 17.70 26.38 8.36
C GLU A 45 18.97 25.66 8.80
N LYS A 46 19.79 25.21 7.83
CA LYS A 46 21.10 24.55 8.04
C LYS A 46 21.01 23.30 8.92
N SER A 47 19.88 22.62 8.89
CA SER A 47 19.75 21.27 9.44
C SER A 47 20.51 20.30 8.55
N LYS A 48 21.35 19.46 9.15
CA LYS A 48 22.04 18.36 8.47
C LYS A 48 21.07 17.21 8.28
N VAL A 49 20.83 16.85 7.02
CA VAL A 49 19.95 15.76 6.59
C VAL A 49 20.80 14.70 5.91
N LEU A 50 20.68 13.46 6.37
CA LEU A 50 21.35 12.28 5.87
C LEU A 50 20.32 11.34 5.27
N VAL A 51 20.65 10.70 4.15
CA VAL A 51 19.85 9.63 3.55
C VAL A 51 20.69 8.35 3.43
N LEU A 52 20.09 7.25 3.87
CA LEU A 52 20.67 5.91 3.87
C LEU A 52 19.73 4.91 3.18
N SER A 53 20.25 4.03 2.32
CA SER A 53 19.54 2.82 1.86
C SER A 53 20.44 1.60 1.95
N THR A 54 19.86 0.41 2.18
CA THR A 54 20.60 -0.85 2.34
C THR A 54 20.70 -1.66 1.05
N GLY A 55 19.94 -1.34 0.00
CA GLY A 55 20.01 -2.03 -1.28
C GLY A 55 19.48 -1.19 -2.44
N PRO A 56 20.34 -0.78 -3.40
CA PRO A 56 21.79 -0.53 -3.30
C PRO A 56 22.17 0.40 -2.14
N PHE A 57 23.43 0.35 -1.71
CA PHE A 57 23.91 1.20 -0.62
C PHE A 57 24.01 2.66 -1.08
N ILE A 58 23.20 3.54 -0.47
CA ILE A 58 23.25 4.98 -0.68
C ILE A 58 23.53 5.61 0.66
N PHE A 59 24.52 6.50 0.72
CA PHE A 59 24.81 7.34 1.87
C PHE A 59 25.12 8.74 1.33
N LYS A 60 24.19 9.69 1.51
CA LYS A 60 24.35 11.08 1.09
C LYS A 60 23.94 12.02 2.22
N GLU A 61 24.50 13.22 2.21
CA GLU A 61 24.18 14.27 3.17
C GLU A 61 23.90 15.59 2.43
N THR A 62 22.99 16.39 2.96
CA THR A 62 22.73 17.76 2.53
C THR A 62 22.36 18.65 3.70
N LEU A 63 22.38 19.96 3.48
CA LEU A 63 21.87 20.95 4.42
C LEU A 63 20.53 21.51 3.93
N THR A 64 19.68 21.89 4.88
CA THR A 64 18.46 22.62 4.56
C THR A 64 18.72 24.10 4.28
N ASN A 65 17.91 24.68 3.39
CA ASN A 65 17.92 26.11 3.09
C ASN A 65 17.16 26.93 4.16
N LYS A 66 16.97 28.24 3.93
CA LYS A 66 16.27 29.16 4.86
C LYS A 66 14.82 28.75 5.12
N GLU A 67 14.16 28.15 4.15
CA GLU A 67 12.80 27.63 4.25
C GLU A 67 12.75 26.20 4.82
N GLY A 68 13.87 25.67 5.32
CA GLY A 68 13.99 24.33 5.87
C GLY A 68 13.96 23.21 4.83
N LYS A 69 14.02 23.53 3.53
CA LYS A 69 13.94 22.55 2.45
C LYS A 69 15.27 21.86 2.19
N PHE A 70 15.23 20.57 1.90
CA PHE A 70 16.37 19.77 1.44
C PHE A 70 16.02 19.02 0.14
N LYS A 71 17.06 18.66 -0.63
CA LYS A 71 16.92 17.87 -1.85
C LYS A 71 18.15 16.99 -2.07
N PHE A 72 17.94 15.73 -2.39
CA PHE A 72 18.94 14.80 -2.88
C PHE A 72 18.71 14.51 -4.36
N ASN A 73 19.71 14.81 -5.19
CA ASN A 73 19.68 14.59 -6.64
C ASN A 73 20.49 13.34 -7.03
N ASN A 74 20.43 12.94 -8.30
CA ASN A 74 21.18 11.82 -8.87
C ASN A 74 21.00 10.52 -8.07
N LEU A 75 19.75 10.16 -7.75
CA LEU A 75 19.44 8.84 -7.20
C LEU A 75 19.16 7.86 -8.33
N PHE A 76 19.45 6.58 -8.11
CA PHE A 76 19.16 5.54 -9.10
C PHE A 76 17.75 4.98 -8.89
N PRO A 77 17.01 4.68 -9.97
CA PRO A 77 15.73 3.98 -9.86
C PRO A 77 15.92 2.60 -9.27
N ILE A 78 15.20 2.30 -8.19
CA ILE A 78 15.26 1.01 -7.52
C ILE A 78 13.82 0.60 -7.24
N ASP A 79 13.46 -0.61 -7.64
CA ASP A 79 12.15 -1.16 -7.34
C ASP A 79 12.01 -1.34 -5.81
N THR A 80 10.93 -0.83 -5.24
CA THR A 80 10.62 -0.89 -3.81
C THR A 80 11.68 -0.32 -2.85
N ALA A 81 12.54 0.60 -3.29
CA ALA A 81 13.55 1.17 -2.40
C ALA A 81 12.95 1.84 -1.16
N ILE A 82 13.64 1.61 -0.05
CA ILE A 82 13.35 2.21 1.25
C ILE A 82 14.56 3.05 1.65
N TYR A 83 14.32 4.34 1.82
CA TYR A 83 15.32 5.32 2.24
C TYR A 83 15.06 5.71 3.68
N LYS A 84 16.07 5.58 4.54
CA LYS A 84 16.07 6.16 5.88
C LYS A 84 16.68 7.54 5.82
N LEU A 85 15.89 8.56 6.10
CA LEU A 85 16.35 9.92 6.31
C LEU A 85 16.61 10.17 7.79
N GLN A 86 17.55 11.06 8.09
CA GLN A 86 17.90 11.51 9.43
C GLN A 86 18.30 12.98 9.40
N ALA A 87 17.61 13.82 10.14
CA ALA A 87 17.80 15.26 10.27
C ALA A 87 18.18 15.60 11.70
N THR A 88 19.07 16.59 11.83
CA THR A 88 19.52 17.08 13.14
C THR A 88 19.32 18.59 13.24
N ASN A 89 19.14 19.10 14.46
CA ASN A 89 19.07 20.53 14.68
C ASN A 89 20.46 21.20 14.52
N LYS A 90 20.51 22.53 14.66
CA LYS A 90 21.76 23.31 14.55
C LYS A 90 22.87 22.88 15.53
N ASN A 91 22.52 22.14 16.58
CA ASN A 91 23.44 21.61 17.60
C ASN A 91 23.77 20.12 17.40
N GLY A 92 23.41 19.53 16.25
CA GLY A 92 23.67 18.13 15.93
C GLY A 92 22.80 17.12 16.69
N LYS A 93 21.72 17.57 17.36
CA LYS A 93 20.80 16.69 18.08
C LYS A 93 19.54 16.41 17.27
N GLU A 94 19.02 15.19 17.43
CA GLU A 94 17.82 14.67 16.77
C GLU A 94 16.50 15.13 17.43
N PHE A 95 16.58 15.66 18.65
CA PHE A 95 15.42 16.08 19.43
C PHE A 95 14.75 17.34 18.87
N ASN A 96 13.40 17.37 18.87
CA ASN A 96 12.55 18.44 18.33
C ASN A 96 12.72 18.70 16.82
N VAL A 97 13.08 17.68 16.05
CA VAL A 97 13.22 17.73 14.59
C VAL A 97 12.20 16.80 13.94
N GLY A 98 11.40 17.33 13.03
CA GLY A 98 10.49 16.58 12.16
C GLY A 98 10.90 16.72 10.70
N ILE A 99 10.67 15.67 9.91
CA ILE A 99 10.86 15.67 8.46
C ILE A 99 9.48 15.53 7.79
N LYS A 100 9.18 16.42 6.85
CA LYS A 100 8.00 16.36 5.98
C LYS A 100 8.46 16.15 4.54
N MET A 101 8.04 15.06 3.90
CA MET A 101 8.43 14.73 2.54
C MET A 101 7.55 15.42 1.49
N ASP A 102 8.14 15.75 0.34
CA ASP A 102 7.41 16.20 -0.85
C ASP A 102 6.89 14.98 -1.62
N GLU A 103 5.79 14.39 -1.15
CA GLU A 103 5.19 13.21 -1.79
C GLU A 103 4.33 13.59 -3.00
N VAL A 104 4.51 12.88 -4.12
CA VAL A 104 3.61 12.97 -5.28
C VAL A 104 2.26 12.38 -4.88
N LYS A 105 1.23 13.23 -4.84
CA LYS A 105 -0.14 12.78 -4.60
C LYS A 105 -0.70 12.25 -5.92
N PRO A 106 -1.08 10.95 -6.00
CA PRO A 106 -1.69 10.44 -7.22
C PRO A 106 -3.01 11.18 -7.47
N PRO A 107 -3.40 11.39 -8.74
CA PRO A 107 -4.70 11.97 -9.05
C PRO A 107 -5.81 11.09 -8.47
N VAL A 108 -6.75 11.72 -7.78
CA VAL A 108 -7.95 11.05 -7.27
C VAL A 108 -8.93 10.91 -8.43
N PHE A 109 -9.10 9.69 -8.92
CA PHE A 109 -10.14 9.39 -9.90
C PHE A 109 -11.48 9.33 -9.18
N LEU A 110 -12.33 10.33 -9.40
CA LEU A 110 -13.71 10.27 -8.94
C LEU A 110 -14.42 9.13 -9.69
N PRO A 111 -15.28 8.35 -9.03
CA PRO A 111 -16.09 7.36 -9.72
C PRO A 111 -16.95 8.09 -10.76
N LEU A 112 -16.85 7.66 -12.02
CA LEU A 112 -17.69 8.18 -13.09
C LEU A 112 -19.17 7.96 -12.70
N SER A 113 -19.92 9.06 -12.61
CA SER A 113 -21.35 9.05 -12.25
C SER A 113 -22.22 8.34 -13.28
N ASN A 114 -21.73 8.22 -14.52
CA ASN A 114 -22.36 7.46 -15.59
C ASN A 114 -21.41 6.37 -16.07
N ILE A 115 -21.64 5.15 -15.59
CA ILE A 115 -21.01 3.96 -16.15
C ILE A 115 -21.64 3.77 -17.54
N THR A 116 -20.98 4.29 -18.58
CA THR A 116 -21.26 3.83 -19.95
C THR A 116 -21.17 2.30 -19.89
N PRO A 117 -22.24 1.56 -20.25
CA PRO A 117 -22.26 0.13 -20.02
C PRO A 117 -21.00 -0.54 -20.62
N TRP A 118 -20.45 -1.55 -19.95
CA TRP A 118 -19.17 -2.15 -20.33
C TRP A 118 -19.11 -2.53 -21.82
N TYR A 119 -20.24 -2.91 -22.43
CA TYR A 119 -20.33 -3.28 -23.85
C TYR A 119 -20.21 -2.10 -24.84
N VAL A 120 -20.30 -0.84 -24.39
CA VAL A 120 -20.25 0.34 -25.27
C VAL A 120 -18.81 0.69 -25.67
N ASN A 121 -17.81 0.33 -24.85
CA ASN A 121 -16.38 0.55 -25.12
C ASN A 121 -15.52 -0.72 -24.93
N SER A 122 -16.12 -1.91 -24.88
CA SER A 122 -15.36 -3.15 -24.76
C SER A 122 -14.76 -3.56 -26.10
N ASP A 123 -13.43 -3.57 -26.18
CA ASP A 123 -12.74 -4.25 -27.27
C ASP A 123 -13.19 -5.73 -27.30
N THR A 124 -13.71 -6.16 -28.46
CA THR A 124 -14.16 -7.54 -28.70
C THR A 124 -13.04 -8.56 -28.43
N ILE A 125 -11.77 -8.17 -28.60
CA ILE A 125 -10.60 -8.99 -28.28
C ILE A 125 -10.53 -9.24 -26.77
N ARG A 126 -10.78 -8.22 -25.94
CA ARG A 126 -10.77 -8.32 -24.48
C ARG A 126 -11.89 -9.23 -23.97
N LEU A 127 -13.06 -9.17 -24.58
CA LEU A 127 -14.19 -10.06 -24.26
C LEU A 127 -13.90 -11.52 -24.61
N LYS A 128 -13.27 -11.77 -25.77
CA LYS A 128 -12.80 -13.11 -26.15
C LYS A 128 -11.67 -13.60 -25.23
N ASN A 129 -10.76 -12.72 -24.80
CA ASN A 129 -9.70 -13.11 -23.87
C ASN A 129 -10.25 -13.55 -22.51
N THR A 130 -11.34 -12.93 -22.03
CA THR A 130 -12.00 -13.37 -20.79
C THR A 130 -12.54 -14.79 -20.93
N SER A 131 -13.25 -15.10 -22.03
CA SER A 131 -13.77 -16.45 -22.25
C SER A 131 -12.66 -17.49 -22.45
N THR A 132 -11.56 -17.12 -23.13
CA THR A 132 -10.37 -17.97 -23.26
C THR A 132 -9.70 -18.21 -21.89
N LYS A 133 -9.56 -17.20 -21.03
CA LYS A 133 -9.02 -17.36 -19.67
C LYS A 133 -9.91 -18.25 -18.80
N SER A 134 -11.23 -18.09 -18.87
CA SER A 134 -12.17 -18.97 -18.17
C SER A 134 -12.11 -20.40 -18.70
N ALA A 135 -11.96 -20.59 -20.02
CA ALA A 135 -11.78 -21.91 -20.62
C ALA A 135 -10.44 -22.55 -20.21
N GLN A 136 -9.36 -21.76 -20.11
CA GLN A 136 -8.06 -22.21 -19.63
C GLN A 136 -8.13 -22.60 -18.14
N GLN A 137 -8.79 -21.81 -17.30
CA GLN A 137 -9.04 -22.15 -15.89
C GLN A 137 -9.86 -23.43 -15.76
N LYS A 138 -10.92 -23.60 -16.57
CA LYS A 138 -11.70 -24.86 -16.61
C LYS A 138 -10.86 -26.04 -17.08
N ALA A 139 -9.99 -25.86 -18.08
CA ALA A 139 -9.10 -26.91 -18.56
C ALA A 139 -8.05 -27.31 -17.51
N ILE A 140 -7.52 -26.35 -16.76
CA ILE A 140 -6.63 -26.60 -15.61
C ILE A 140 -7.40 -27.32 -14.48
N ALA A 141 -8.62 -26.89 -14.18
CA ALA A 141 -9.45 -27.52 -13.15
C ALA A 141 -9.92 -28.93 -13.52
N ASN A 142 -10.13 -29.21 -14.80
CA ASN A 142 -10.54 -30.52 -15.33
C ASN A 142 -9.35 -31.43 -15.68
N TYR A 143 -8.11 -30.98 -15.45
CA TYR A 143 -6.91 -31.77 -15.75
C TYR A 143 -6.79 -32.95 -14.77
N MET A 144 -6.97 -34.18 -15.27
CA MET A 144 -6.89 -35.43 -14.49
C MET A 144 -5.54 -36.16 -14.66
N GLY A 145 -4.42 -35.42 -14.77
CA GLY A 145 -3.10 -36.05 -14.80
C GLY A 145 -2.76 -36.75 -13.47
N GLU A 146 -1.74 -37.63 -13.48
CA GLU A 146 -1.22 -38.22 -12.25
C GLU A 146 -0.57 -37.12 -11.37
N GLY A 147 -1.27 -36.77 -10.29
CA GLY A 147 -0.86 -35.79 -9.30
C GLY A 147 -2.04 -35.40 -8.41
N ASN A 148 -1.82 -35.29 -7.10
CA ASN A 148 -2.88 -34.96 -6.16
C ASN A 148 -3.38 -33.52 -6.38
N MET A 149 -4.57 -33.37 -6.96
CA MET A 149 -5.25 -32.08 -7.06
C MET A 149 -5.88 -31.74 -5.69
N MET A 150 -5.37 -30.69 -5.03
CA MET A 150 -5.88 -30.32 -3.69
C MET A 150 -7.27 -29.70 -3.81
N LYS A 151 -8.23 -30.24 -3.05
CA LYS A 151 -9.58 -29.69 -2.93
C LYS A 151 -9.53 -28.27 -2.36
N GLU A 152 -10.34 -27.38 -2.91
CA GLU A 152 -10.55 -26.05 -2.34
C GLU A 152 -11.11 -26.19 -0.93
N VAL A 153 -10.38 -25.64 0.04
CA VAL A 153 -10.75 -25.64 1.45
C VAL A 153 -11.55 -24.38 1.72
N THR A 154 -12.84 -24.50 2.02
CA THR A 154 -13.61 -23.38 2.57
C THR A 154 -13.18 -23.12 4.00
N ILE A 155 -12.26 -22.18 4.20
CA ILE A 155 -11.77 -21.82 5.51
C ILE A 155 -12.76 -20.83 6.14
N LYS A 156 -13.51 -21.24 7.17
CA LYS A 156 -14.12 -20.29 8.13
C LYS A 156 -12.97 -19.77 9.00
N GLU A 157 -12.18 -18.89 8.44
CA GLU A 157 -10.88 -18.54 8.99
C GLU A 157 -11.05 -17.63 10.21
N LYS A 158 -10.62 -18.12 11.36
CA LYS A 158 -10.35 -17.26 12.51
C LYS A 158 -9.27 -16.27 12.08
N LYS A 159 -9.57 -14.98 12.10
CA LYS A 159 -8.61 -13.91 11.75
C LYS A 159 -7.45 -13.92 12.75
N ILE A 160 -6.31 -14.47 12.36
CA ILE A 160 -5.11 -14.56 13.21
C ILE A 160 -4.15 -13.43 12.84
N ILE A 161 -3.80 -12.59 13.82
CA ILE A 161 -2.79 -11.54 13.66
C ILE A 161 -1.41 -12.11 13.98
N LYS A 162 -0.58 -12.34 12.96
CA LYS A 162 0.76 -12.93 13.13
C LYS A 162 1.67 -12.03 13.97
N GLY A 163 2.21 -12.57 15.06
CA GLY A 163 3.11 -11.85 15.95
C GLY A 163 2.41 -10.88 16.90
N SER A 164 1.08 -10.94 17.01
CA SER A 164 0.36 -10.28 18.07
C SER A 164 0.83 -10.74 19.45
N LYS A 165 0.90 -9.80 20.39
CA LYS A 165 1.18 -10.07 21.80
C LYS A 165 -0.09 -10.16 22.64
N ASN A 166 -1.23 -10.45 22.01
CA ASN A 166 -2.48 -10.61 22.71
C ASN A 166 -2.36 -11.69 23.81
N LEU A 167 -2.62 -11.30 25.06
CA LEU A 167 -2.50 -12.17 26.24
C LEU A 167 -3.47 -13.38 26.23
N ASN A 168 -4.50 -13.34 25.36
CA ASN A 168 -5.41 -14.45 25.13
C ASN A 168 -4.97 -15.38 24.00
N GLY A 169 -3.93 -14.99 23.25
CA GLY A 169 -3.48 -15.63 22.02
C GLY A 169 -3.96 -14.87 20.77
N PRO A 170 -3.18 -14.89 19.67
CA PRO A 170 -3.58 -14.23 18.43
C PRO A 170 -4.97 -14.65 17.91
N GLY A 171 -5.80 -13.66 17.61
CA GLY A 171 -7.17 -13.85 17.13
C GLY A 171 -8.19 -14.19 18.21
N GLU A 172 -7.82 -14.16 19.49
CA GLU A 172 -8.75 -14.29 20.63
C GLU A 172 -9.18 -12.90 21.12
N ALA A 173 -10.12 -12.31 20.40
CA ALA A 173 -10.65 -10.97 20.64
C ALA A 173 -12.13 -10.87 20.22
N ASP A 174 -12.85 -9.87 20.73
CA ASP A 174 -14.27 -9.63 20.41
C ASP A 174 -14.45 -9.01 19.02
N GLN A 175 -13.52 -8.13 18.62
CA GLN A 175 -13.46 -7.55 17.27
C GLN A 175 -12.02 -7.56 16.78
N ILE A 176 -11.82 -7.80 15.48
CA ILE A 176 -10.49 -7.88 14.86
C ILE A 176 -10.51 -7.09 13.55
N ILE A 177 -9.60 -6.12 13.44
CA ILE A 177 -9.25 -5.47 12.17
C ILE A 177 -7.95 -6.11 11.70
N ASP A 178 -8.03 -6.88 10.61
CA ASP A 178 -6.90 -7.62 10.06
C ASP A 178 -6.13 -6.82 8.99
N GLU A 179 -5.04 -7.38 8.51
CA GLU A 179 -4.18 -6.72 7.53
C GLU A 179 -4.90 -6.43 6.19
N GLU A 180 -5.87 -7.26 5.80
CA GLU A 180 -6.66 -7.03 4.58
C GLU A 180 -7.63 -5.86 4.73
N GLU A 181 -8.20 -5.65 5.92
CA GLU A 181 -8.99 -4.46 6.23
C GLU A 181 -8.11 -3.21 6.38
N LEU A 182 -6.93 -3.33 6.99
CA LEU A 182 -5.97 -2.23 7.14
C LEU A 182 -5.47 -1.72 5.79
N LYS A 183 -5.20 -2.61 4.83
CA LYS A 183 -4.83 -2.22 3.45
C LYS A 183 -5.87 -1.35 2.76
N LYS A 184 -7.16 -1.50 3.10
CA LYS A 184 -8.26 -0.67 2.54
C LYS A 184 -8.31 0.73 3.17
N ALA A 185 -7.63 0.94 4.29
CA ALA A 185 -7.59 2.21 4.98
C ALA A 185 -6.40 3.11 4.57
N ASP A 186 -5.44 2.58 3.80
CA ASP A 186 -4.30 3.33 3.25
C ASP A 186 -3.55 4.15 4.33
N LYS A 187 -3.27 5.44 4.09
CA LYS A 187 -2.52 6.32 5.01
C LYS A 187 -3.34 6.89 6.16
N MET A 188 -4.54 6.35 6.44
CA MET A 188 -5.37 6.80 7.55
C MET A 188 -4.65 6.60 8.90
N THR A 189 -4.70 7.61 9.77
CA THR A 189 -4.15 7.49 11.13
C THR A 189 -4.95 6.48 11.95
N LEU A 190 -4.36 5.90 13.00
CA LEU A 190 -5.12 4.97 13.86
C LEU A 190 -6.29 5.67 14.56
N SER A 191 -6.18 6.95 14.90
CA SER A 191 -7.30 7.71 15.48
C SER A 191 -8.50 7.72 14.52
N GLU A 192 -8.28 8.10 13.26
CA GLU A 192 -9.34 8.15 12.24
C GLU A 192 -9.88 6.75 11.90
N LEU A 193 -9.00 5.75 11.86
CA LEU A 193 -9.36 4.36 11.59
C LEU A 193 -10.31 3.82 12.66
N LEU A 194 -9.95 3.99 13.93
CA LEU A 194 -10.73 3.50 15.06
C LEU A 194 -12.10 4.18 15.12
N GLU A 195 -12.17 5.49 14.91
CA GLU A 195 -13.45 6.22 14.82
C GLU A 195 -14.36 5.70 13.69
N LYS A 196 -13.79 5.38 12.53
CA LYS A 196 -14.57 4.97 11.35
C LYS A 196 -14.93 3.49 11.32
N ARG A 197 -14.16 2.63 11.99
CA ARG A 197 -14.28 1.18 11.85
C ARG A 197 -14.75 0.48 13.12
N LEU A 198 -14.43 1.03 14.29
CA LEU A 198 -14.72 0.34 15.53
C LEU A 198 -16.10 0.71 16.05
N LYS A 199 -17.03 -0.26 16.02
CA LYS A 199 -18.39 -0.06 16.54
C LYS A 199 -18.34 0.22 18.04
N GLY A 200 -19.03 1.26 18.48
CA GLY A 200 -19.12 1.67 19.89
C GLY A 200 -17.94 2.51 20.37
N PHE A 201 -16.95 2.79 19.51
CA PHE A 201 -15.82 3.66 19.82
C PHE A 201 -16.26 5.12 19.83
N VAL A 202 -15.97 5.82 20.92
CA VAL A 202 -16.31 7.23 21.08
C VAL A 202 -15.09 7.99 21.61
N VAL A 203 -14.73 9.05 20.89
CA VAL A 203 -13.80 10.08 21.36
C VAL A 203 -14.57 11.10 22.19
N ASN A 204 -13.98 11.54 23.30
CA ASN A 204 -14.62 12.41 24.28
C ASN A 204 -15.85 11.81 24.97
N GLY A 205 -15.89 10.48 25.10
CA GLY A 205 -16.91 9.80 25.88
C GLY A 205 -16.87 10.16 27.36
N LEU A 206 -18.03 10.02 28.01
CA LEU A 206 -18.15 10.07 29.45
C LEU A 206 -17.83 8.69 30.01
N TRP A 207 -16.85 8.61 30.89
CA TRP A 207 -16.58 7.38 31.64
C TRP A 207 -16.98 7.54 33.09
N THR A 208 -17.99 6.78 33.51
CA THR A 208 -18.56 6.85 34.87
C THR A 208 -18.29 5.56 35.62
N ARG A 209 -17.63 5.66 36.78
CA ARG A 209 -17.47 4.53 37.71
C ARG A 209 -18.32 4.74 38.96
N VAL A 210 -18.84 3.64 39.50
CA VAL A 210 -19.47 3.59 40.83
C VAL A 210 -18.38 3.46 41.90
N LEU A 211 -18.39 4.35 42.88
CA LEU A 211 -17.56 4.26 44.08
C LEU A 211 -18.45 3.81 45.25
N PRO A 212 -18.26 2.59 45.78
CA PRO A 212 -19.03 2.12 46.94
C PRO A 212 -18.94 3.12 48.09
N GLY A 213 -20.09 3.61 48.58
CA GLY A 213 -20.17 4.60 49.66
C GLY A 213 -19.77 6.05 49.30
N ARG A 214 -19.42 6.35 48.05
CA ARG A 214 -18.97 7.69 47.59
C ARG A 214 -19.66 8.21 46.32
N GLY A 215 -20.70 7.53 45.85
CA GLY A 215 -21.49 7.95 44.67
C GLY A 215 -20.82 7.62 43.33
N TYR A 216 -21.00 8.48 42.34
CA TYR A 216 -20.46 8.29 40.98
C TYR A 216 -19.29 9.25 40.72
N LYS A 217 -18.25 8.76 40.04
CA LYS A 217 -17.18 9.62 39.50
C LYS A 217 -17.19 9.52 37.98
N THR A 218 -17.52 10.64 37.33
CA THR A 218 -17.49 10.79 35.87
C THR A 218 -16.22 11.50 35.46
N THR A 219 -15.44 10.87 34.59
CA THR A 219 -14.28 11.49 33.93
C THR A 219 -14.73 11.94 32.54
N PRO A 220 -14.77 13.25 32.24
CA PRO A 220 -15.03 13.74 30.90
C PRO A 220 -13.82 13.48 29.98
N LEU A 221 -14.04 13.51 28.66
CA LEU A 221 -13.00 13.45 27.64
C LEU A 221 -12.20 12.13 27.61
N ALA A 222 -12.88 10.98 27.70
CA ALA A 222 -12.23 9.67 27.62
C ALA A 222 -12.40 9.02 26.23
N TYR A 223 -11.45 8.14 25.85
CA TYR A 223 -11.72 7.14 24.83
C TYR A 223 -12.57 6.03 25.47
N THR A 224 -13.75 5.80 24.92
CA THR A 224 -14.68 4.79 25.46
C THR A 224 -15.17 3.83 24.38
N LEU A 225 -15.39 2.58 24.78
CA LEU A 225 -16.04 1.54 23.99
C LEU A 225 -17.24 1.03 24.78
N ASP A 226 -18.46 1.28 24.29
CA ASP A 226 -19.70 0.91 24.99
C ASP A 226 -19.70 1.33 26.47
N SER A 227 -19.33 2.59 26.74
CA SER A 227 -19.21 3.19 28.09
C SER A 227 -18.06 2.66 28.98
N LYS A 228 -17.25 1.72 28.49
CA LYS A 228 -16.02 1.28 29.17
C LYS A 228 -14.86 2.16 28.77
N LYS A 229 -13.95 2.47 29.71
CA LYS A 229 -12.73 3.22 29.40
C LYS A 229 -11.79 2.32 28.61
N ILE A 230 -11.28 2.82 27.49
CA ILE A 230 -10.33 2.08 26.67
C ILE A 230 -8.91 2.26 27.24
N LYS A 231 -8.21 1.14 27.38
CA LYS A 231 -6.75 1.06 27.52
C LYS A 231 -6.14 0.59 26.20
N PHE A 232 -5.11 1.31 25.77
CA PHE A 232 -4.42 1.02 24.52
C PHE A 232 -3.11 0.33 24.82
N VAL A 233 -2.85 -0.74 24.08
CA VAL A 233 -1.69 -1.59 24.23
C VAL A 233 -1.06 -1.71 22.85
N ILE A 234 0.24 -1.42 22.73
CA ILE A 234 0.95 -1.50 21.45
C ILE A 234 2.08 -2.51 21.59
N ASP A 235 2.02 -3.58 20.80
CA ASP A 235 2.90 -4.74 20.88
C ASP A 235 3.12 -5.19 22.34
N GLY A 236 2.03 -5.39 23.07
CA GLY A 236 2.02 -5.81 24.49
C GLY A 236 2.44 -4.76 25.51
N ILE A 237 2.64 -3.49 25.11
CA ILE A 237 3.01 -2.40 26.04
C ILE A 237 1.80 -1.50 26.32
N ASP A 238 1.36 -1.45 27.59
CA ASP A 238 0.32 -0.53 28.06
C ASP A 238 0.79 0.93 27.94
N LEU A 239 0.08 1.75 27.15
CA LEU A 239 0.41 3.17 27.00
C LEU A 239 0.25 3.94 28.31
N ASP A 240 -0.68 3.54 29.19
CA ASP A 240 -0.91 4.21 30.47
C ASP A 240 0.23 3.99 31.46
N PHE A 241 1.11 3.00 31.24
CA PHE A 241 2.25 2.71 32.11
C PHE A 241 3.21 3.90 32.22
N TYR A 242 3.40 4.64 31.13
CA TYR A 242 4.31 5.79 31.05
C TYR A 242 3.60 7.14 31.23
N TYR A 243 2.29 7.13 31.50
CA TYR A 243 1.51 8.36 31.63
C TYR A 243 1.75 9.01 33.01
N THR A 244 2.31 10.21 33.01
CA THR A 244 2.70 10.94 34.24
C THR A 244 1.61 11.88 34.78
N GLY A 245 0.45 11.93 34.13
CA GLY A 245 -0.68 12.78 34.56
C GLY A 245 -0.88 14.06 33.76
N MET A 246 0.11 14.50 32.95
CA MET A 246 0.02 15.63 32.02
C MET A 246 0.75 15.35 30.70
N PRO A 247 0.27 15.85 29.53
CA PRO A 247 -0.99 16.56 29.29
C PRO A 247 -2.21 15.66 29.58
N ALA A 248 -3.46 16.14 29.45
CA ALA A 248 -4.61 15.28 29.71
C ALA A 248 -4.53 13.97 28.89
N ARG A 249 -4.87 12.83 29.50
CA ARG A 249 -4.69 11.48 28.94
C ARG A 249 -5.21 11.35 27.51
N LEU A 250 -6.33 11.99 27.19
CA LEU A 250 -6.87 12.01 25.83
C LEU A 250 -5.82 12.46 24.81
N PHE A 251 -5.17 13.60 25.05
CA PHE A 251 -4.14 14.14 24.16
C PHE A 251 -2.88 13.28 24.17
N TYR A 252 -2.48 12.77 25.34
CA TYR A 252 -1.36 11.83 25.45
C TYR A 252 -1.56 10.60 24.56
N ILE A 253 -2.72 9.94 24.67
CA ILE A 253 -3.06 8.77 23.85
C ILE A 253 -3.24 9.17 22.38
N LYS A 254 -3.89 10.31 22.10
CA LYS A 254 -4.10 10.80 20.74
C LYS A 254 -2.78 10.95 20.00
N ASN A 255 -1.73 11.44 20.67
CA ASN A 255 -0.42 11.56 20.06
C ASN A 255 0.11 10.21 19.53
N TYR A 256 -0.09 9.10 20.25
CA TYR A 256 0.29 7.77 19.75
C TYR A 256 -0.63 7.26 18.64
N LEU A 257 -1.94 7.51 18.72
CA LEU A 257 -2.89 7.08 17.69
C LEU A 257 -2.76 7.86 16.38
N ASP A 258 -2.35 9.12 16.44
CA ASP A 258 -2.04 9.94 15.25
C ASP A 258 -0.65 9.65 14.70
N TYR A 259 0.25 9.10 15.53
CA TYR A 259 1.63 8.77 15.15
C TYR A 259 1.72 7.60 14.16
N PHE A 260 0.88 6.58 14.37
CA PHE A 260 0.79 5.41 13.51
C PHE A 260 -0.34 5.57 12.48
N THR A 261 -0.08 5.02 11.30
CA THR A 261 -1.06 4.87 10.21
C THR A 261 -1.46 3.40 10.07
N ALA A 262 -2.52 3.12 9.33
CA ALA A 262 -2.94 1.75 9.05
C ALA A 262 -1.83 0.93 8.35
N GLU A 263 -0.96 1.56 7.58
CA GLU A 263 0.20 0.90 6.95
C GLU A 263 1.25 0.42 7.97
N ASP A 264 1.36 1.06 9.13
CA ASP A 264 2.36 0.71 10.14
C ASP A 264 1.94 -0.49 11.02
N VAL A 265 0.70 -0.96 10.86
CA VAL A 265 0.05 -1.94 11.73
C VAL A 265 -0.28 -3.20 10.92
N THR A 266 -0.17 -4.37 11.57
CA THR A 266 -0.53 -5.67 10.98
C THR A 266 -1.86 -6.21 11.51
N GLY A 267 -2.34 -5.67 12.64
CA GLY A 267 -3.67 -5.99 13.14
C GLY A 267 -4.04 -5.21 14.40
N ILE A 268 -5.34 -5.10 14.64
CA ILE A 268 -5.92 -4.50 15.84
C ILE A 268 -6.92 -5.49 16.44
N GLU A 269 -6.76 -5.81 17.71
CA GLU A 269 -7.59 -6.75 18.46
C GLU A 269 -8.28 -6.03 19.63
N VAL A 270 -9.60 -6.11 19.70
CA VAL A 270 -10.42 -5.41 20.69
C VAL A 270 -11.00 -6.39 21.70
N LEU A 271 -10.74 -6.13 22.99
CA LEU A 271 -11.07 -7.02 24.10
C LEU A 271 -11.98 -6.26 25.08
N SER A 272 -13.28 -6.43 24.91
CA SER A 272 -14.32 -5.73 25.67
C SER A 272 -15.13 -6.66 26.57
N SER A 273 -15.30 -7.94 26.21
CA SER A 273 -15.99 -8.92 27.03
C SER A 273 -15.10 -9.43 28.16
N SER A 274 -15.70 -9.83 29.29
CA SER A 274 -14.93 -10.38 30.44
C SER A 274 -14.11 -11.61 30.07
N LYS A 275 -14.51 -12.37 29.04
CA LYS A 275 -13.73 -13.50 28.50
C LYS A 275 -12.32 -13.08 28.10
N TYR A 276 -12.18 -11.91 27.47
CA TYR A 276 -10.92 -11.46 26.90
C TYR A 276 -10.25 -10.33 27.71
N SER A 277 -11.03 -9.47 28.36
CA SER A 277 -10.50 -8.30 29.10
C SER A 277 -9.92 -8.66 30.47
N THR A 278 -10.32 -9.77 31.09
CA THR A 278 -9.88 -10.13 32.45
C THR A 278 -8.37 -10.34 32.54
N LYS A 279 -7.75 -11.03 31.57
CA LYS A 279 -6.29 -11.25 31.59
C LYS A 279 -5.51 -9.95 31.51
N TYR A 280 -5.91 -9.05 30.62
CA TYR A 280 -5.30 -7.72 30.52
C TYR A 280 -5.46 -6.91 31.80
N HIS A 281 -6.63 -6.98 32.42
CA HIS A 281 -6.87 -6.28 33.68
C HIS A 281 -5.96 -6.76 34.81
N VAL A 282 -5.74 -8.07 34.92
CA VAL A 282 -4.83 -8.62 35.93
C VAL A 282 -3.39 -8.19 35.66
N ASP A 283 -2.94 -8.24 34.40
CA ASP A 283 -1.58 -7.85 34.01
C ASP A 283 -1.32 -6.34 34.20
N MET A 284 -2.33 -5.51 33.90
CA MET A 284 -2.26 -4.05 33.91
C MET A 284 -2.83 -3.42 35.20
N ALA A 285 -2.99 -4.20 36.27
CA ALA A 285 -3.62 -3.77 37.52
C ALA A 285 -2.95 -2.52 38.14
N ARG A 286 -1.64 -2.32 37.89
CA ARG A 286 -0.86 -1.16 38.37
C ARG A 286 -1.41 0.18 37.88
N THR A 287 -1.94 0.23 36.65
CA THR A 287 -2.46 1.47 36.04
C THR A 287 -3.98 1.60 36.18
N ASP A 288 -4.64 0.57 36.74
CA ASP A 288 -6.10 0.53 36.94
C ASP A 288 -6.58 1.15 38.26
N ASN A 289 -5.68 1.57 39.16
CA ASN A 289 -6.04 2.21 40.42
C ASN A 289 -7.13 1.44 41.22
N GLY A 290 -7.11 0.10 41.17
CA GLY A 290 -8.06 -0.77 41.86
C GLY A 290 -9.50 -0.79 41.31
N ILE A 291 -9.72 -0.28 40.09
CA ILE A 291 -11.04 -0.31 39.43
C ILE A 291 -11.30 -1.70 38.85
N SER A 292 -12.53 -2.24 38.97
CA SER A 292 -12.89 -3.53 38.38
C SER A 292 -12.76 -3.58 36.85
N HIS A 293 -12.28 -4.72 36.33
CA HIS A 293 -12.18 -5.04 34.88
C HIS A 293 -13.43 -4.71 34.06
N GLN A 294 -14.63 -4.79 34.65
CA GLN A 294 -15.89 -4.53 33.94
C GLN A 294 -16.01 -3.10 33.39
N PHE A 295 -15.23 -2.16 33.93
CA PHE A 295 -15.20 -0.76 33.51
C PHE A 295 -14.16 -0.46 32.43
N PHE A 296 -13.41 -1.47 31.98
CA PHE A 296 -12.36 -1.33 30.98
C PHE A 296 -12.62 -2.20 29.75
N ALA A 297 -12.21 -1.66 28.61
CA ALA A 297 -11.95 -2.41 27.39
C ALA A 297 -10.49 -2.20 27.01
N TYR A 298 -9.90 -3.16 26.31
CA TYR A 298 -8.52 -3.12 25.86
C TYR A 298 -8.48 -3.16 24.34
N ILE A 299 -7.54 -2.44 23.75
CA ILE A 299 -7.24 -2.50 22.32
C ILE A 299 -5.75 -2.81 22.19
N GLU A 300 -5.44 -4.01 21.70
CA GLU A 300 -4.10 -4.46 21.35
C GLU A 300 -3.83 -4.11 19.88
N ILE A 301 -2.78 -3.33 19.64
CA ILE A 301 -2.35 -2.89 18.32
C ILE A 301 -1.02 -3.58 18.04
N THR A 302 -0.99 -4.44 17.03
CA THR A 302 0.24 -5.11 16.60
C THR A 302 0.88 -4.32 15.47
N THR A 303 2.05 -3.73 15.71
CA THR A 303 2.78 -2.97 14.70
C THR A 303 3.60 -3.88 13.80
N ARG A 304 3.92 -3.40 12.59
CA ARG A 304 4.90 -4.08 11.71
C ARG A 304 6.27 -4.19 12.36
N SER A 305 6.66 -3.22 13.19
CA SER A 305 7.94 -3.20 13.88
C SER A 305 8.04 -4.24 15.00
N LYS A 306 6.91 -4.55 15.65
CA LYS A 306 6.77 -5.42 16.83
C LYS A 306 7.54 -4.94 18.06
N GLN A 307 7.99 -3.69 18.06
CA GLN A 307 8.87 -3.11 19.08
C GLN A 307 8.16 -2.09 19.97
N GLY A 308 6.84 -1.97 19.87
CA GLY A 308 6.03 -1.16 20.75
C GLY A 308 5.85 0.29 20.31
N PRO A 309 5.29 1.13 21.20
CA PRO A 309 4.76 2.44 20.84
C PRO A 309 5.83 3.50 20.55
N PHE A 310 7.09 3.22 20.88
CA PHE A 310 8.22 4.15 20.78
C PHE A 310 9.03 4.00 19.49
N MET A 311 8.64 3.08 18.61
CA MET A 311 9.41 2.66 17.43
C MET A 311 8.59 2.79 16.12
N LYS A 312 8.04 3.97 15.87
CA LYS A 312 8.25 4.59 14.55
C LYS A 312 9.45 5.54 14.75
N VAL A 313 10.27 5.72 13.72
CA VAL A 313 11.40 6.67 13.62
C VAL A 313 11.88 7.41 14.88
N THR A 314 13.14 7.17 15.27
CA THR A 314 13.97 8.07 16.11
C THR A 314 13.67 9.54 15.77
N PRO A 315 13.50 10.47 16.73
CA PRO A 315 13.33 11.89 16.42
C PRO A 315 14.31 12.37 15.34
N GLY A 316 13.85 13.19 14.40
CA GLY A 316 14.65 13.56 13.24
C GLY A 316 14.81 12.47 12.18
N THR A 317 14.32 11.25 12.32
CA THR A 317 14.38 10.23 11.26
C THR A 317 13.07 10.08 10.50
N TYR A 318 13.14 9.66 9.23
CA TYR A 318 11.97 9.41 8.38
C TYR A 318 12.23 8.20 7.48
N LEU A 319 11.30 7.26 7.36
CA LEU A 319 11.43 6.13 6.44
C LEU A 319 10.61 6.41 5.17
N TYR A 320 11.29 6.77 4.09
CA TYR A 320 10.67 7.10 2.81
C TYR A 320 10.66 5.90 1.88
N LYS A 321 9.46 5.46 1.49
CA LYS A 321 9.23 4.45 0.47
C LYS A 321 8.87 5.15 -0.83
N THR A 322 9.70 4.97 -1.86
CA THR A 322 9.43 5.55 -3.18
C THR A 322 8.24 4.87 -3.84
N LEU A 323 7.63 5.56 -4.81
CA LEU A 323 6.71 4.90 -5.73
C LEU A 323 7.45 3.75 -6.43
N PRO A 324 6.82 2.58 -6.57
CA PRO A 324 7.43 1.46 -7.28
C PRO A 324 7.70 1.90 -8.72
N PHE A 325 8.96 1.79 -9.11
CA PHE A 325 9.37 2.00 -10.49
C PHE A 325 9.46 0.64 -11.17
N THR A 326 8.73 0.47 -12.26
CA THR A 326 8.82 -0.74 -13.08
C THR A 326 9.69 -0.44 -14.29
N LEU A 327 10.76 -1.22 -14.45
CA LEU A 327 11.42 -1.28 -15.75
C LEU A 327 10.46 -1.95 -16.75
N PRO A 328 10.42 -1.49 -18.01
CA PRO A 328 9.62 -2.15 -19.02
C PRO A 328 10.01 -3.63 -19.09
N LEU A 329 9.08 -4.51 -18.72
CA LEU A 329 9.28 -5.94 -18.82
C LEU A 329 9.30 -6.32 -20.30
N GLN A 330 10.34 -7.04 -20.71
CA GLN A 330 10.33 -7.66 -22.03
C GLN A 330 9.21 -8.71 -22.08
N PHE A 331 8.45 -8.72 -23.17
CA PHE A 331 7.42 -9.72 -23.37
C PHE A 331 8.02 -11.13 -23.37
N TYR A 332 7.56 -11.98 -22.46
CA TYR A 332 8.06 -13.35 -22.34
C TYR A 332 7.59 -14.21 -23.52
N SER A 333 8.56 -14.79 -24.24
CA SER A 333 8.31 -15.83 -25.24
C SER A 333 8.90 -17.16 -24.76
N PRO A 334 8.12 -18.26 -24.73
CA PRO A 334 8.61 -19.58 -24.38
C PRO A 334 9.80 -20.00 -25.24
N LYS A 335 10.75 -20.74 -24.65
CA LYS A 335 11.80 -21.41 -25.42
C LYS A 335 11.23 -22.69 -26.05
N TYR A 336 10.88 -22.63 -27.33
CA TYR A 336 10.33 -23.77 -28.10
C TYR A 336 11.39 -24.83 -28.50
N THR A 337 12.54 -24.87 -27.82
CA THR A 337 13.71 -25.63 -28.24
C THR A 337 13.70 -27.11 -27.83
N VAL A 338 12.66 -27.62 -27.16
CA VAL A 338 12.68 -28.97 -26.57
C VAL A 338 11.78 -29.94 -27.32
N LYS A 339 12.37 -30.99 -27.93
CA LYS A 339 11.68 -32.19 -28.43
C LYS A 339 11.14 -33.10 -27.30
N ASN A 340 10.78 -32.54 -26.14
CA ASN A 340 10.20 -33.33 -25.05
C ASN A 340 8.69 -33.49 -25.28
N LYS A 341 8.33 -34.61 -25.92
CA LYS A 341 6.94 -35.06 -26.15
C LYS A 341 6.12 -35.27 -24.86
N THR A 342 6.73 -35.19 -23.68
CA THR A 342 6.10 -35.48 -22.39
C THR A 342 5.56 -34.26 -21.64
N VAL A 343 5.77 -33.04 -22.16
CA VAL A 343 5.16 -31.82 -21.59
C VAL A 343 3.93 -31.45 -22.41
N ALA A 344 2.91 -32.29 -22.42
CA ALA A 344 1.55 -31.83 -22.73
C ALA A 344 1.00 -31.01 -21.54
N MET A 345 1.77 -30.03 -21.04
CA MET A 345 1.28 -29.11 -20.03
C MET A 345 0.50 -28.00 -20.73
N SER A 346 -0.77 -28.28 -20.99
CA SER A 346 -1.79 -27.37 -21.52
C SER A 346 -1.57 -26.88 -22.97
N THR A 347 -2.66 -26.85 -23.74
CA THR A 347 -2.70 -26.14 -25.04
C THR A 347 -2.23 -24.69 -24.84
N ASP A 348 -1.34 -24.18 -25.68
CA ASP A 348 -0.98 -22.75 -25.70
C ASP A 348 -2.23 -21.92 -26.03
N MET A 349 -2.82 -21.30 -25.00
CA MET A 349 -4.04 -20.47 -25.12
C MET A 349 -3.73 -18.98 -24.98
N ARG A 350 -2.47 -18.55 -25.11
CA ARG A 350 -2.11 -17.14 -25.00
C ARG A 350 -2.75 -16.33 -26.12
N SER A 351 -3.30 -15.18 -25.76
CA SER A 351 -3.92 -14.24 -26.71
C SER A 351 -2.90 -13.36 -27.44
N THR A 352 -1.76 -13.09 -26.80
CA THR A 352 -0.60 -12.44 -27.40
C THR A 352 0.51 -13.48 -27.53
N LEU A 353 1.00 -13.71 -28.75
CA LEU A 353 2.05 -14.69 -29.03
C LEU A 353 3.43 -14.06 -29.22
N HIS A 354 3.46 -12.83 -29.73
CA HIS A 354 4.67 -12.06 -29.96
C HIS A 354 4.41 -10.59 -29.64
N TRP A 355 5.40 -9.93 -29.04
CA TRP A 355 5.40 -8.50 -28.87
C TRP A 355 6.85 -8.02 -28.86
N GLU A 356 7.13 -7.06 -29.73
CA GLU A 356 8.46 -6.50 -29.92
C GLU A 356 8.34 -4.99 -30.10
N PRO A 357 8.79 -4.19 -29.12
CA PRO A 357 8.54 -2.74 -29.11
C PRO A 357 9.55 -1.95 -29.94
N ASN A 358 10.71 -2.54 -30.24
CA ASN A 358 11.83 -1.85 -30.86
C ASN A 358 12.22 -2.55 -32.16
N ILE A 359 11.45 -2.27 -33.21
CA ILE A 359 11.70 -2.78 -34.56
C ILE A 359 12.22 -1.60 -35.37
N MET A 360 13.45 -1.69 -35.85
CA MET A 360 14.03 -0.72 -36.78
C MET A 360 13.96 -1.30 -38.18
N THR A 361 13.40 -0.52 -39.12
CA THR A 361 13.40 -0.89 -40.53
C THR A 361 14.78 -0.68 -41.14
N ASP A 362 15.12 -1.45 -42.15
CA ASP A 362 16.29 -1.21 -42.98
C ASP A 362 16.12 0.06 -43.84
N LYS A 363 17.16 0.38 -44.62
CA LYS A 363 17.19 1.51 -45.56
C LYS A 363 16.08 1.47 -46.64
N ASP A 364 15.50 0.30 -46.88
CA ASP A 364 14.43 0.08 -47.85
C ASP A 364 13.04 0.10 -47.17
N GLY A 365 12.99 0.43 -45.88
CA GLY A 365 11.76 0.50 -45.08
C GLY A 365 11.20 -0.86 -44.66
N LYS A 366 12.00 -1.94 -44.71
CA LYS A 366 11.57 -3.31 -44.42
C LYS A 366 12.08 -3.79 -43.06
N ALA A 367 11.29 -4.61 -42.39
CA ALA A 367 11.68 -5.35 -41.20
C ALA A 367 11.17 -6.80 -41.29
N THR A 368 11.98 -7.75 -40.84
CA THR A 368 11.60 -9.18 -40.82
C THR A 368 11.40 -9.63 -39.38
N LEU A 369 10.27 -10.28 -39.10
CA LEU A 369 9.92 -10.80 -37.79
C LEU A 369 9.56 -12.29 -37.89
N SER A 370 9.77 -13.03 -36.82
CA SER A 370 9.40 -14.45 -36.72
C SER A 370 8.77 -14.74 -35.36
N PHE A 371 7.72 -15.54 -35.35
CA PHE A 371 7.01 -15.93 -34.13
C PHE A 371 6.42 -17.34 -34.29
N TYR A 372 6.14 -17.99 -33.16
CA TYR A 372 5.47 -19.28 -33.12
C TYR A 372 3.95 -19.09 -33.04
N SER A 373 3.19 -19.91 -33.77
CA SER A 373 1.73 -19.96 -33.62
C SER A 373 1.32 -20.69 -32.35
N ALA A 374 0.10 -20.46 -31.87
CA ALA A 374 -0.51 -21.29 -30.85
C ALA A 374 -0.81 -22.70 -31.39
N ASP A 375 -1.05 -23.66 -30.50
CA ASP A 375 -1.26 -25.07 -30.84
C ASP A 375 -2.53 -25.31 -31.70
N LYS A 376 -3.54 -24.44 -31.59
CA LYS A 376 -4.80 -24.57 -32.33
C LYS A 376 -4.81 -23.69 -33.58
N PRO A 377 -5.23 -24.23 -34.75
CA PRO A 377 -5.52 -23.42 -35.93
C PRO A 377 -6.49 -22.29 -35.60
N SER A 378 -6.13 -21.06 -35.96
CA SER A 378 -6.92 -19.87 -35.66
C SER A 378 -6.54 -18.71 -36.59
N ASN A 379 -7.33 -17.64 -36.49
CA ASN A 379 -7.01 -16.36 -37.10
C ASN A 379 -6.24 -15.50 -36.10
N TYR A 380 -5.07 -15.03 -36.50
CA TYR A 380 -4.25 -14.09 -35.72
C TYR A 380 -4.47 -12.69 -36.22
N THR A 381 -4.43 -11.72 -35.31
CA THR A 381 -4.42 -10.31 -35.63
C THR A 381 -3.04 -9.75 -35.34
N ILE A 382 -2.45 -9.08 -36.31
CA ILE A 382 -1.17 -8.39 -36.22
C ILE A 382 -1.50 -6.90 -36.08
N PHE A 383 -0.91 -6.25 -35.08
CA PHE A 383 -0.95 -4.81 -34.88
C PHE A 383 0.47 -4.25 -35.04
N ILE A 384 0.62 -3.24 -35.88
CA ILE A 384 1.88 -2.53 -36.07
C ILE A 384 1.61 -1.06 -35.77
N GLU A 385 2.38 -0.49 -34.86
CA GLU A 385 2.31 0.90 -34.44
C GLU A 385 3.73 1.44 -34.42
N GLY A 386 3.95 2.65 -34.93
CA GLY A 386 5.29 3.22 -35.01
C GLY A 386 5.28 4.73 -35.24
N LEU A 387 6.48 5.29 -35.21
CA LEU A 387 6.79 6.69 -35.46
C LEU A 387 7.92 6.75 -36.50
N ASN A 388 7.93 7.74 -37.40
CA ASN A 388 9.11 8.03 -38.21
C ASN A 388 10.04 9.03 -37.50
N SER A 389 11.15 9.39 -38.17
CA SER A 389 12.15 10.34 -37.65
C SER A 389 11.57 11.73 -37.36
N GLU A 390 10.51 12.12 -38.08
CA GLU A 390 9.81 13.39 -37.91
C GLU A 390 8.75 13.34 -36.79
N GLY A 391 8.53 12.18 -36.17
CA GLY A 391 7.52 11.98 -35.11
C GLY A 391 6.11 11.75 -35.63
N GLU A 392 5.92 11.52 -36.93
CA GLU A 392 4.64 11.16 -37.52
C GLU A 392 4.25 9.72 -37.16
N VAL A 393 2.98 9.52 -36.82
CA VAL A 393 2.45 8.22 -36.34
C VAL A 393 1.96 7.33 -37.48
N GLY A 394 2.27 6.05 -37.40
CA GLY A 394 1.77 5.00 -38.30
C GLY A 394 1.05 3.88 -37.55
N TYR A 395 -0.05 3.39 -38.11
CA TYR A 395 -0.82 2.25 -37.60
C TYR A 395 -1.22 1.30 -38.73
N ASN A 396 -1.06 0.00 -38.52
CA ASN A 396 -1.60 -1.02 -39.39
C ASN A 396 -2.17 -2.20 -38.59
N ARG A 397 -3.26 -2.77 -39.11
CA ARG A 397 -3.88 -3.97 -38.58
C ARG A 397 -4.10 -4.99 -39.70
N GLN A 398 -3.52 -6.17 -39.54
CA GLN A 398 -3.65 -7.26 -40.49
C GLN A 398 -4.18 -8.53 -39.81
N LYS A 399 -4.85 -9.40 -40.56
CA LYS A 399 -5.24 -10.73 -40.11
C LYS A 399 -4.55 -11.80 -40.95
N ILE A 400 -4.09 -12.85 -40.30
CA ILE A 400 -3.55 -14.05 -40.95
C ILE A 400 -4.28 -15.28 -40.43
N LYS A 401 -4.39 -16.31 -41.27
CA LYS A 401 -5.00 -17.60 -40.90
C LYS A 401 -3.92 -18.66 -40.91
N VAL A 402 -3.70 -19.31 -39.77
CA VAL A 402 -2.79 -20.46 -39.70
C VAL A 402 -3.62 -21.74 -39.73
N MET A 403 -3.24 -22.64 -40.63
CA MET A 403 -3.88 -23.94 -40.81
C MET A 403 -2.84 -25.03 -40.52
N VAL A 404 -3.31 -26.19 -40.03
CA VAL A 404 -2.43 -27.37 -39.95
C VAL A 404 -2.21 -27.89 -41.36
N SER A 405 -0.95 -28.14 -41.72
CA SER A 405 -0.61 -28.87 -42.94
C SER A 405 -1.29 -30.24 -42.88
N LYS A 406 -2.09 -30.55 -43.90
CA LYS A 406 -2.63 -31.91 -44.06
C LYS A 406 -1.50 -32.91 -44.29
#